data_AF-K9FUQ5-F1
#
_entry.id   AF-K9FUQ5-F1
#
_cell.length_a   1.000
_cell.length_b   1.000
_cell.length_c   1.000
_cell.angle_alpha   90.00
_cell.angle_beta   90.00
_cell.angle_gamma   90.00
#
_symmetry.space_group_name_H-M   'P 1'
#
loop_
_entity.id
_entity.type
_entity.pdbx_description
1 polymer ?
#
loop_
_entity_poly.entity_id
_entity_poly.type
_entity_poly.pdbx_seq_one_letter_code
_entity_poly.pdbx_strand_id
1 'polypeptide(L)'
;MSNKRQVFLSLHHRDALSIGGNRQRFGHAAYHWGIVISPKISKGPDCYAFDVSDGIILDPARRVNLNQEGNWFFRGRANINPEKSGHLLGRVMIGKVPNEVTYVELHGLLEAIPLPQKSTLPEQNCVTWTRAAICKLQENGLVEQFDLGRFMDESLAFADQRLQSIESKPASINYTGRRM
;
A
#
# COMPACT_ATOMS: atom_id res chain seq x y z
N MET A 1 -18.76 -18.26 -10.01
CA MET A 1 -18.18 -16.90 -9.94
C MET A 1 -16.67 -17.05 -9.99
N SER A 2 -15.96 -16.37 -10.90
CA SER A 2 -14.49 -16.47 -10.89
C SER A 2 -13.91 -15.77 -9.65
N ASN A 3 -12.86 -16.34 -9.06
CA ASN A 3 -12.16 -15.79 -7.88
C ASN A 3 -11.30 -14.58 -8.28
N LYS A 4 -11.95 -13.53 -8.80
CA LYS A 4 -11.26 -12.33 -9.31
C LYS A 4 -10.40 -11.72 -8.21
N ARG A 5 -9.20 -11.31 -8.59
CA ARG A 5 -8.32 -10.57 -7.68
C ARG A 5 -8.90 -9.18 -7.40
N GLN A 6 -8.76 -8.74 -6.17
CA GLN A 6 -9.17 -7.44 -5.67
C GLN A 6 -7.93 -6.58 -5.46
N VAL A 7 -8.04 -5.31 -5.84
CA VAL A 7 -7.00 -4.31 -5.60
C VAL A 7 -7.33 -3.58 -4.30
N PHE A 8 -6.36 -3.52 -3.41
CA PHE A 8 -6.47 -2.83 -2.14
C PHE A 8 -5.38 -1.78 -2.01
N LEU A 9 -5.74 -0.62 -1.47
CA LEU A 9 -4.79 0.16 -0.67
C LEU A 9 -4.53 -0.60 0.63
N SER A 10 -3.27 -0.71 1.03
CA SER A 10 -2.86 -1.25 2.33
C SER A 10 -2.20 -0.16 3.17
N LEU A 11 -2.58 -0.11 4.45
CA LEU A 11 -2.13 0.88 5.42
C LEU A 11 -1.41 0.16 6.56
N HIS A 12 -0.19 0.59 6.85
CA HIS A 12 0.66 -0.04 7.86
C HIS A 12 1.15 0.98 8.89
N HIS A 13 1.23 0.52 10.13
CA HIS A 13 1.85 1.23 11.24
C HIS A 13 3.35 1.48 10.97
N ARG A 14 3.84 2.64 11.39
CA ARG A 14 5.25 3.07 11.32
C ARG A 14 5.79 3.41 12.71
N ASP A 15 5.42 2.61 13.71
CA ASP A 15 5.91 2.73 15.08
C ASP A 15 5.71 4.14 15.65
N ALA A 16 6.78 4.74 16.17
CA ALA A 16 6.74 6.08 16.75
C ALA A 16 6.22 7.16 15.79
N LEU A 17 6.25 6.94 14.47
CA LEU A 17 5.74 7.91 13.48
C LEU A 17 4.21 7.94 13.41
N SER A 18 3.54 6.84 13.78
CA SER A 18 2.08 6.70 13.67
C SER A 18 1.30 7.16 14.91
N ILE A 19 1.99 7.58 15.98
CA ILE A 19 1.36 7.88 17.27
C ILE A 19 1.66 9.30 17.77
N GLY A 20 0.79 9.80 18.67
CA GLY A 20 0.98 11.07 19.37
C GLY A 20 1.18 12.28 18.46
N GLY A 21 2.07 13.19 18.84
CA GLY A 21 2.39 14.39 18.06
C GLY A 21 2.96 14.10 16.67
N ASN A 22 3.63 12.95 16.48
CA ASN A 22 4.15 12.55 15.17
C ASN A 22 3.03 12.25 14.18
N ARG A 23 1.95 11.61 14.62
CA ARG A 23 0.77 11.40 13.75
C ARG A 23 0.22 12.72 13.22
N GLN A 24 0.11 13.73 14.08
CA GLN A 24 -0.38 15.06 13.66
C GLN A 24 0.62 15.74 12.71
N ARG A 25 1.92 15.68 13.02
CA ARG A 25 2.98 16.28 12.21
C ARG A 25 3.12 15.68 10.82
N PHE A 26 3.09 14.36 10.70
CA PHE A 26 3.34 13.66 9.44
C PHE A 26 2.08 13.45 8.60
N GLY A 27 0.88 13.66 9.16
CA GLY A 27 -0.38 13.52 8.42
C GLY A 27 -0.49 12.15 7.75
N HIS A 28 -0.66 12.14 6.44
CA HIS A 28 -0.68 10.92 5.63
C HIS A 28 0.59 10.06 5.77
N ALA A 29 1.76 10.70 5.86
CA ALA A 29 3.05 10.01 5.93
C ALA A 29 3.35 9.38 7.31
N ALA A 30 2.46 9.58 8.28
CA ALA A 30 2.50 8.90 9.58
C ALA A 30 2.30 7.38 9.45
N TYR A 31 1.68 6.92 8.36
CA TYR A 31 1.50 5.52 8.02
C TYR A 31 2.31 5.17 6.77
N HIS A 32 2.59 3.88 6.58
CA HIS A 32 3.16 3.37 5.34
C HIS A 32 2.05 2.88 4.42
N TRP A 33 2.11 3.28 3.16
CA TRP A 33 1.08 3.05 2.16
C TRP A 33 1.63 2.15 1.06
N GLY A 34 0.79 1.27 0.53
CA GLY A 34 1.14 0.41 -0.58
C GLY A 34 -0.08 -0.24 -1.21
N ILE A 35 0.11 -0.94 -2.31
CA ILE A 35 -0.94 -1.67 -3.02
C ILE A 35 -0.81 -3.16 -2.72
N VAL A 36 -1.94 -3.80 -2.38
CA VAL A 36 -2.06 -5.25 -2.24
C VAL A 36 -3.07 -5.76 -3.25
N ILE A 37 -2.71 -6.83 -3.96
CA ILE A 37 -3.60 -7.53 -4.88
C ILE A 37 -3.83 -8.92 -4.34
N SER A 38 -5.06 -9.21 -3.95
CA SER A 38 -5.43 -10.45 -3.25
C SER A 38 -6.57 -11.15 -3.99
N PRO A 39 -6.56 -12.48 -4.14
CA PRO A 39 -7.75 -13.20 -4.58
C PRO A 39 -8.90 -12.99 -3.59
N LYS A 40 -10.15 -12.94 -4.07
CA LYS A 40 -11.33 -12.79 -3.20
C LYS A 40 -11.36 -13.83 -2.07
N ILE A 41 -10.97 -15.06 -2.38
CA ILE A 41 -10.73 -16.13 -1.40
C ILE A 41 -9.24 -16.45 -1.45
N SER A 42 -8.49 -15.98 -0.46
CA SER A 42 -7.08 -16.33 -0.26
C SER A 42 -6.93 -17.67 0.45
N LYS A 43 -5.98 -18.47 -0.02
CA LYS A 43 -5.63 -19.78 0.56
C LYS A 43 -4.21 -19.80 1.14
N GLY A 44 -3.61 -18.63 1.36
CA GLY A 44 -2.30 -18.50 1.98
C GLY A 44 -1.40 -17.48 1.25
N PRO A 45 -0.15 -17.84 0.90
CA PRO A 45 0.77 -16.94 0.22
C PRO A 45 0.42 -16.80 -1.27
N ASP A 46 -0.68 -16.12 -1.58
CA ASP A 46 -1.21 -15.96 -2.95
C ASP A 46 -1.50 -14.49 -3.33
N CYS A 47 -1.09 -13.55 -2.48
CA CYS A 47 -1.24 -12.12 -2.72
C CYS A 47 0.04 -11.52 -3.33
N TYR A 48 -0.12 -10.36 -3.94
CA TYR A 48 0.96 -9.50 -4.39
C TYR A 48 0.97 -8.21 -3.57
N ALA A 49 2.15 -7.70 -3.24
CA ALA A 49 2.30 -6.43 -2.54
C ALA A 49 3.31 -5.54 -3.28
N PHE A 50 2.97 -4.26 -3.40
CA PHE A 50 3.78 -3.25 -4.08
C PHE A 50 3.83 -1.99 -3.22
N ASP A 51 5.03 -1.49 -2.97
CA ASP A 51 5.23 -0.22 -2.28
C ASP A 51 6.59 0.38 -2.65
N VAL A 52 6.87 1.58 -2.13
CA VAL A 52 8.21 2.17 -2.14
C VAL A 52 8.67 2.43 -0.71
N SER A 53 9.96 2.25 -0.47
CA SER A 53 10.57 2.41 0.85
C SER A 53 11.90 3.14 0.70
N ASP A 54 12.25 3.97 1.67
CA ASP A 54 13.59 4.54 1.89
C ASP A 54 14.32 3.86 3.06
N GLY A 55 13.68 2.84 3.65
CA GLY A 55 14.20 2.11 4.79
C GLY A 55 15.46 1.28 4.53
N ILE A 56 15.89 0.61 5.60
CA ILE A 56 17.10 -0.21 5.62
C ILE A 56 16.98 -1.40 4.66
N ILE A 57 18.04 -1.64 3.90
CA ILE A 57 18.24 -2.88 3.13
C ILE A 57 19.41 -3.61 3.78
N LEU A 58 19.18 -4.75 4.43
CA LEU A 58 20.24 -5.50 5.08
C LEU A 58 20.92 -6.44 4.08
N ASP A 59 22.26 -6.37 4.03
CA ASP A 59 23.07 -7.43 3.44
C ASP A 59 22.86 -8.72 4.26
N PRO A 60 22.41 -9.83 3.65
CA PRO A 60 22.08 -11.04 4.38
C PRO A 60 23.30 -11.74 5.00
N ALA A 61 24.50 -11.53 4.45
CA ALA A 61 25.73 -12.13 4.95
C ALA A 61 26.41 -11.24 6.00
N ARG A 62 26.46 -9.93 5.75
CA ARG A 62 27.25 -8.98 6.55
C ARG A 62 26.43 -8.21 7.57
N ARG A 63 25.09 -8.25 7.49
CA ARG A 63 24.16 -7.48 8.34
C ARG A 63 24.41 -5.97 8.31
N VAL A 64 24.97 -5.46 7.21
CA VAL A 64 25.19 -4.02 7.01
C VAL A 64 24.02 -3.43 6.24
N ASN A 65 23.68 -2.17 6.52
CA ASN A 65 22.72 -1.42 5.72
C ASN A 65 23.34 -1.06 4.36
N LEU A 66 22.75 -1.57 3.28
CA LEU A 66 23.08 -1.27 1.90
C LEU A 66 22.43 0.02 1.40
N ASN A 67 21.38 0.51 2.08
CA ASN A 67 20.71 1.77 1.76
C ASN A 67 21.13 2.88 2.72
N GLN A 68 22.43 3.19 2.76
CA GLN A 68 23.01 4.13 3.74
C GLN A 68 22.51 5.55 3.55
N GLU A 69 22.26 5.93 2.30
CA GLU A 69 21.75 7.25 1.95
C GLU A 69 20.24 7.36 2.16
N GLY A 70 19.54 6.25 2.42
CA GLY A 70 18.07 6.22 2.50
C GLY A 70 17.41 6.53 1.16
N ASN A 71 17.98 6.05 0.05
CA ASN A 71 17.40 6.22 -1.28
C ASN A 71 16.07 5.47 -1.37
N TRP A 72 15.08 6.07 -2.02
CA TRP A 72 13.82 5.39 -2.29
C TRP A 72 14.06 4.22 -3.25
N PHE A 73 13.40 3.10 -3.00
CA PHE A 73 13.41 1.93 -3.87
C PHE A 73 12.03 1.29 -3.94
N PHE A 74 11.71 0.72 -5.09
CA PHE A 74 10.48 -0.04 -5.32
C PHE A 74 10.59 -1.44 -4.74
N ARG A 75 9.49 -1.95 -4.18
CA ARG A 75 9.38 -3.32 -3.69
C ARG A 75 8.14 -3.98 -4.27
N GLY A 76 8.32 -4.86 -5.25
CA GLY A 76 7.33 -5.84 -5.67
C GLY A 76 7.56 -7.18 -4.97
N ARG A 77 6.52 -7.74 -4.36
CA ARG A 77 6.57 -9.06 -3.71
C ARG A 77 5.41 -9.92 -4.16
N ALA A 78 5.71 -11.10 -4.70
CA ALA A 78 4.72 -12.13 -4.99
C ALA A 78 4.61 -13.15 -3.86
N ASN A 79 3.51 -13.94 -3.86
CA ASN A 79 3.28 -15.05 -2.95
C ASN A 79 3.39 -14.65 -1.46
N ILE A 80 2.77 -13.52 -1.09
CA ILE A 80 2.75 -13.05 0.29
C ILE A 80 1.38 -13.32 0.95
N ASN A 81 1.38 -13.42 2.28
CA ASN A 81 0.17 -13.35 3.09
C ASN A 81 0.19 -12.00 3.86
N PRO A 82 -0.65 -11.01 3.48
CA PRO A 82 -0.65 -9.70 4.13
C PRO A 82 -0.93 -9.76 5.63
N GLU A 83 -1.74 -10.72 6.09
CA GLU A 83 -2.14 -10.87 7.49
C GLU A 83 -0.98 -11.27 8.41
N LYS A 84 0.13 -11.75 7.85
CA LYS A 84 1.35 -12.06 8.63
C LYS A 84 2.19 -10.82 8.95
N SER A 85 1.85 -9.66 8.38
CA SER A 85 2.53 -8.41 8.72
C SER A 85 2.04 -7.89 10.07
N GLY A 86 2.92 -7.84 11.07
CA GLY A 86 2.61 -7.27 12.38
C GLY A 86 2.28 -5.77 12.36
N HIS A 87 2.55 -5.08 11.24
CA HIS A 87 2.28 -3.66 11.08
C HIS A 87 1.03 -3.38 10.24
N LEU A 88 0.37 -4.38 9.66
CA LEU A 88 -0.83 -4.14 8.85
C LEU A 88 -1.97 -3.63 9.73
N LEU A 89 -2.42 -2.40 9.49
CA LEU A 89 -3.57 -1.83 10.16
C LEU A 89 -4.85 -2.24 9.44
N GLY A 90 -4.88 -2.11 8.12
CA GLY A 90 -6.03 -2.53 7.34
C GLY A 90 -5.85 -2.32 5.85
N ARG A 91 -6.90 -2.69 5.11
CA ARG A 91 -6.95 -2.57 3.65
C ARG A 91 -8.24 -1.92 3.19
N VAL A 92 -8.15 -1.13 2.13
CA VAL A 92 -9.30 -0.48 1.51
C VAL A 92 -9.40 -0.98 0.07
N MET A 93 -10.45 -1.72 -0.25
CA MET A 93 -10.68 -2.24 -1.59
C MET A 93 -11.04 -1.08 -2.53
N ILE A 94 -10.31 -0.95 -3.62
CA ILE A 94 -10.45 0.14 -4.60
C ILE A 94 -10.71 -0.37 -6.03
N GLY A 95 -10.56 -1.68 -6.27
CA GLY A 95 -10.69 -2.22 -7.62
C GLY A 95 -10.73 -3.74 -7.69
N LYS A 96 -10.79 -4.24 -8.92
CA LYS A 96 -10.67 -5.67 -9.23
C LYS A 96 -9.82 -5.82 -10.48
N VAL A 97 -8.94 -6.81 -10.45
CA VAL A 97 -8.10 -7.17 -11.59
C VAL A 97 -8.69 -8.43 -12.25
N PRO A 98 -8.78 -8.48 -13.59
CA PRO A 98 -9.02 -9.73 -14.32
C PRO A 98 -7.97 -10.79 -13.93
N ASN A 99 -8.33 -12.07 -13.98
CA ASN A 99 -7.42 -13.14 -13.55
C ASN A 99 -6.26 -13.36 -14.53
N GLU A 100 -6.42 -12.85 -15.75
CA GLU A 100 -5.50 -12.92 -16.87
C GLU A 100 -4.32 -11.97 -16.66
N VAL A 101 -4.51 -10.89 -15.89
CA VAL A 101 -3.44 -9.95 -15.57
C VAL A 101 -2.50 -10.59 -14.55
N THR A 102 -1.26 -10.75 -14.97
CA THR A 102 -0.20 -11.42 -14.24
C THR A 102 0.50 -10.51 -13.24
N TYR A 103 1.25 -11.12 -12.31
CA TYR A 103 2.16 -10.39 -11.44
C TYR A 103 3.18 -9.56 -12.23
N VAL A 104 3.72 -10.10 -13.33
CA VAL A 104 4.75 -9.45 -14.14
C VAL A 104 4.21 -8.16 -14.77
N GLU A 105 3.00 -8.20 -15.31
CA GLU A 105 2.34 -7.01 -15.87
C GLU A 105 2.08 -5.94 -14.81
N LEU A 106 1.56 -6.35 -13.64
CA LEU A 106 1.33 -5.44 -12.52
C LEU A 106 2.63 -4.85 -11.97
N HIS A 107 3.69 -5.67 -11.89
CA HIS A 107 5.01 -5.23 -11.47
C HIS A 107 5.57 -4.18 -12.42
N GLY A 108 5.63 -4.49 -13.72
CA GLY A 108 6.13 -3.55 -14.73
C GLY A 108 5.33 -2.24 -14.77
N LEU A 109 4.00 -2.34 -14.61
CA LEU A 109 3.13 -1.16 -14.56
C LEU A 109 3.44 -0.25 -13.37
N LEU A 110 3.64 -0.82 -12.18
CA LEU A 110 3.86 -0.06 -10.94
C LEU A 110 5.32 0.37 -10.75
N GLU A 111 6.27 -0.43 -11.23
CA GLU A 111 7.70 -0.11 -11.23
C GLU A 111 8.03 1.06 -12.16
N ALA A 112 7.26 1.24 -13.24
CA ALA A 112 7.43 2.37 -14.16
C ALA A 112 7.03 3.73 -13.55
N ILE A 113 6.44 3.75 -12.35
CA ILE A 113 6.09 4.99 -11.65
C ILE A 113 7.37 5.59 -11.06
N PRO A 114 7.66 6.89 -11.32
CA PRO A 114 8.82 7.55 -10.74
C PRO A 114 8.87 7.41 -9.22
N LEU A 115 10.04 7.05 -8.71
CA LEU A 115 10.29 6.97 -7.28
C LEU A 115 10.24 8.37 -6.64
N PRO A 116 9.84 8.47 -5.36
CA PRO A 116 9.88 9.74 -4.64
C PRO A 116 11.27 10.37 -4.67
N GLN A 117 11.31 11.68 -4.91
CA GLN A 117 12.54 12.47 -4.93
C GLN A 117 12.79 13.15 -3.58
N LYS A 118 14.02 13.03 -3.08
CA LYS A 118 14.46 13.70 -1.85
C LYS A 118 14.57 15.21 -2.07
N SER A 119 14.45 15.96 -0.97
CA SER A 119 14.71 17.41 -0.93
C SER A 119 13.84 18.23 -1.90
N THR A 120 12.64 17.74 -2.18
CA THR A 120 11.63 18.43 -3.00
C THR A 120 10.64 19.19 -2.10
N LEU A 121 10.03 20.24 -2.65
CA LEU A 121 8.94 20.99 -2.02
C LEU A 121 7.75 20.99 -2.99
N PRO A 122 6.62 20.32 -2.67
CA PRO A 122 6.38 19.54 -1.45
C PRO A 122 7.22 18.25 -1.38
N GLU A 123 7.44 17.76 -0.15
CA GLU A 123 8.17 16.51 0.09
C GLU A 123 7.45 15.31 -0.54
N GLN A 124 8.23 14.41 -1.16
CA GLN A 124 7.74 13.16 -1.74
C GLN A 124 8.08 11.95 -0.87
N ASN A 125 7.17 10.98 -0.80
CA ASN A 125 7.30 9.77 0.02
C ASN A 125 6.42 8.61 -0.48
N CYS A 126 6.23 7.55 0.32
CA CYS A 126 5.38 6.41 -0.04
C CYS A 126 3.92 6.79 -0.35
N VAL A 127 3.41 7.87 0.22
CA VAL A 127 2.06 8.39 -0.05
C VAL A 127 2.00 9.00 -1.44
N THR A 128 2.99 9.80 -1.84
CA THR A 128 3.02 10.40 -3.20
C THR A 128 3.12 9.33 -4.27
N TRP A 129 3.95 8.30 -4.05
CA TRP A 129 4.01 7.16 -4.95
C TRP A 129 2.69 6.37 -4.99
N THR A 130 2.07 6.13 -3.84
CA THR A 130 0.79 5.40 -3.78
C THR A 130 -0.34 6.15 -4.48
N ARG A 131 -0.38 7.48 -4.40
CA ARG A 131 -1.30 8.32 -5.20
C ARG A 131 -1.09 8.10 -6.69
N ALA A 132 0.16 8.15 -7.14
CA ALA A 132 0.51 7.89 -8.54
C ALA A 132 0.15 6.45 -8.96
N ALA A 133 0.33 5.46 -8.08
CA ALA A 133 -0.07 4.07 -8.31
C ALA A 133 -1.58 3.92 -8.49
N ILE A 134 -2.38 4.58 -7.66
CA ILE A 134 -3.84 4.57 -7.80
C ILE A 134 -4.25 5.20 -9.15
N CYS A 135 -3.71 6.37 -9.50
CA CYS A 135 -3.96 7.00 -10.80
C CYS A 135 -3.59 6.07 -11.96
N LYS A 136 -2.40 5.45 -11.91
CA LYS A 136 -1.92 4.53 -12.95
C LYS A 136 -2.85 3.33 -13.10
N LEU A 137 -3.34 2.77 -11.99
CA LEU A 137 -4.28 1.66 -12.01
C LEU A 137 -5.68 2.08 -12.50
N GLN A 138 -6.11 3.33 -12.21
CA GLN A 138 -7.34 3.92 -12.74
C GLN A 138 -7.28 4.13 -14.26
N GLU A 139 -6.16 4.66 -14.77
CA GLU A 139 -5.90 4.83 -16.21
C GLU A 139 -5.94 3.51 -16.98
N ASN A 140 -5.57 2.40 -16.33
CA ASN A 140 -5.57 1.05 -16.91
C ASN A 140 -6.88 0.28 -16.62
N GLY A 141 -7.89 0.92 -16.02
CA GLY A 141 -9.19 0.30 -15.75
C GLY A 141 -9.19 -0.79 -14.67
N LEU A 142 -8.12 -0.88 -13.86
CA LEU A 142 -7.96 -1.87 -12.79
C LEU A 142 -8.54 -1.39 -11.45
N VAL A 143 -8.69 -0.08 -11.28
CA VAL A 143 -9.25 0.61 -10.12
C VAL A 143 -10.40 1.50 -10.56
N GLU A 144 -11.42 1.65 -9.71
CA GLU A 144 -12.58 2.51 -10.01
C GLU A 144 -12.21 3.99 -10.02
N GLN A 145 -12.96 4.80 -10.77
CA GLN A 145 -12.82 6.24 -10.76
C GLN A 145 -13.50 6.81 -9.51
N PHE A 146 -12.75 7.60 -8.74
CA PHE A 146 -13.23 8.30 -7.53
C PHE A 146 -12.35 9.52 -7.25
N ASP A 147 -12.82 10.41 -6.38
CA ASP A 147 -12.02 11.54 -5.91
C ASP A 147 -10.85 11.05 -5.06
N LEU A 148 -9.63 11.16 -5.62
CA LEU A 148 -8.43 10.66 -4.97
C LEU A 148 -8.10 11.44 -3.69
N GLY A 149 -8.37 12.75 -3.62
CA GLY A 149 -8.08 13.55 -2.42
C GLY A 149 -8.90 13.07 -1.24
N ARG A 150 -10.21 13.02 -1.43
CA ARG A 150 -11.18 12.52 -0.46
C ARG A 150 -10.91 11.09 -0.05
N PHE A 151 -10.60 10.21 -1.00
CA PHE A 151 -10.24 8.82 -0.72
C PHE A 151 -9.04 8.70 0.23
N MET A 152 -8.01 9.51 0.02
CA MET A 152 -6.80 9.48 0.86
C MET A 152 -7.13 9.95 2.28
N ASP A 153 -7.92 11.01 2.44
CA ASP A 153 -8.35 11.50 3.75
C ASP A 153 -9.22 10.47 4.50
N GLU A 154 -10.17 9.84 3.81
CA GLU A 154 -11.02 8.79 4.40
C GLU A 154 -10.22 7.53 4.75
N SER A 155 -9.21 7.18 3.94
CA SER A 155 -8.28 6.08 4.22
C SER A 155 -7.37 6.36 5.41
N LEU A 156 -6.94 7.60 5.58
CA LEU A 156 -6.18 8.05 6.75
C LEU A 156 -7.03 7.94 8.03
N ALA A 157 -8.28 8.42 7.98
CA ALA A 157 -9.21 8.29 9.10
C ALA A 157 -9.50 6.82 9.44
N PHE A 158 -9.59 5.95 8.42
CA PHE A 158 -9.70 4.50 8.64
C PHE A 158 -8.47 3.92 9.36
N ALA A 159 -7.25 4.32 8.97
CA ALA A 159 -6.03 3.90 9.67
C ALA A 159 -6.01 4.35 11.14
N ASP A 160 -6.42 5.60 11.41
CA ASP A 160 -6.52 6.13 12.77
C ASP A 160 -7.48 5.30 13.64
N GLN A 161 -8.65 4.96 13.09
CA GLN A 161 -9.63 4.11 13.79
C GLN A 161 -9.11 2.69 14.04
N ARG A 162 -8.43 2.11 13.05
CA ARG A 162 -7.84 0.77 13.18
C ARG A 162 -6.74 0.74 14.23
N LEU A 163 -5.90 1.77 14.32
CA LEU A 163 -4.84 1.86 15.31
C LEU A 163 -5.41 1.91 16.75
N GLN A 164 -6.54 2.58 16.95
CA GLN A 164 -7.20 2.65 18.27
C GLN A 164 -7.91 1.35 18.66
N SER A 165 -8.31 0.53 17.69
CA SER A 165 -9.13 -0.67 17.96
C SER A 165 -8.96 -1.73 16.86
N ILE A 166 -7.83 -2.45 16.91
CA ILE A 166 -7.48 -3.51 15.95
C ILE A 166 -8.47 -4.69 15.98
N GLU A 167 -9.13 -4.97 17.10
CA GLU A 167 -9.99 -6.15 17.22
C GLU A 167 -11.47 -5.87 16.90
N SER A 168 -11.96 -4.65 17.14
CA SER A 168 -13.39 -4.33 17.01
C SER A 168 -13.80 -3.74 15.66
N LYS A 169 -12.83 -3.47 14.79
CA LYS A 169 -13.05 -2.86 13.47
C LYS A 169 -12.70 -3.84 12.35
N PRO A 170 -13.37 -3.78 11.19
CA PRO A 170 -13.03 -4.64 10.07
C PRO A 170 -11.61 -4.35 9.57
N ALA A 171 -10.79 -5.38 9.41
CA ALA A 171 -9.45 -5.27 8.83
C ALA A 171 -9.46 -4.90 7.34
N SER A 172 -10.63 -4.97 6.69
CA SER A 172 -10.80 -4.57 5.29
C SER A 172 -12.16 -3.92 5.07
N ILE A 173 -12.15 -2.78 4.38
CA ILE A 173 -13.36 -2.05 3.96
C ILE A 173 -13.40 -1.93 2.45
N ASN A 174 -14.57 -1.57 1.92
CA ASN A 174 -14.79 -1.46 0.48
C ASN A 174 -15.14 -0.03 0.09
N TYR A 175 -14.29 0.55 -0.75
CA TYR A 175 -14.49 1.88 -1.31
C TYR A 175 -15.20 1.85 -2.67
N THR A 176 -15.44 0.66 -3.21
CA THR A 176 -16.08 0.47 -4.51
C THR A 176 -17.58 0.27 -4.36
N GLY A 177 -18.32 0.51 -5.46
CA GLY A 177 -19.73 0.10 -5.55
C GLY A 177 -19.94 -1.42 -5.68
N ARG A 178 -18.85 -2.22 -5.71
CA ARG A 178 -18.90 -3.67 -5.95
C ARG A 178 -19.05 -4.42 -4.63
N ARG A 179 -19.46 -5.69 -4.67
CA ARG A 179 -19.37 -6.55 -3.48
C ARG A 179 -17.93 -7.03 -3.27
N MET A 180 -17.47 -6.98 -2.02
CA MET A 180 -16.28 -7.71 -1.55
C MET A 180 -16.48 -9.21 -1.74
#